data_AF-A0AAW6WH98-F1
#
_entry.id   AF-A0AAW6WH98-F1
#
_cell.length_a   1.000
_cell.length_b   1.000
_cell.length_c   1.000
_cell.angle_alpha   90.00
_cell.angle_beta   90.00
_cell.angle_gamma   90.00
#
_symmetry.space_group_name_H-M   'P 1'
#
loop_
_entity.id
_entity.type
_entity.pdbx_description
1 polymer ?
#
loop_
_entity_poly.entity_id
_entity_poly.type
_entity_poly.pdbx_seq_one_letter_code
_entity_poly.pdbx_strand_id
1 'polypeptide(L)'
;MQGLLFDTDTGGRMVIRAVIVILGFWTAWRAGRAVASSWETYPLVVIYSFLIGLGLQFLHHALFNGPVFDVTIYIIDVVLLLVFATAGYRYRRTDQMVNNYYWLYEKTSAFSWKKKN
;
A
#
# COMPACT_ATOMS: atom_id res chain seq x y z
N MET A 1 15.66 -0.72 17.90
CA MET A 1 14.87 -0.71 16.66
C MET A 1 14.22 0.65 16.59
N GLN A 2 14.68 1.52 15.68
CA GLN A 2 14.09 2.83 15.43
C GLN A 2 13.32 2.73 14.12
N GLY A 3 12.05 3.08 14.12
CA GLY A 3 11.17 2.87 12.98
C GLY A 3 10.01 3.86 12.97
N LEU A 4 9.52 4.16 11.77
CA LEU A 4 8.50 5.17 11.52
C LEU A 4 7.20 4.93 12.33
N LEU A 5 6.90 3.67 12.67
CA LEU A 5 5.70 3.29 13.44
C LEU A 5 5.95 3.12 14.94
N PHE A 6 7.21 2.99 15.38
CA PHE A 6 7.56 2.53 16.73
C PHE A 6 8.23 3.60 17.59
N ASP A 7 8.77 4.65 16.99
CA ASP A 7 9.41 5.72 17.73
C ASP A 7 8.39 6.76 18.22
N THR A 8 8.64 7.28 19.42
CA THR A 8 7.89 8.39 20.01
C THR A 8 8.67 9.69 19.84
N ASP A 9 8.18 10.57 18.97
CA ASP A 9 8.73 11.92 18.80
C ASP A 9 7.98 12.92 19.67
N THR A 10 8.63 14.05 19.97
CA THR A 10 8.00 15.16 20.71
C THR A 10 7.57 16.29 19.76
N GLY A 11 6.35 16.82 19.97
CA GLY A 11 5.85 18.03 19.30
C GLY A 11 5.59 17.86 17.80
N GLY A 12 6.10 18.77 16.97
CA GLY A 12 5.80 18.84 15.53
C GLY A 12 6.30 17.64 14.72
N ARG A 13 7.39 16.97 15.15
CA ARG A 13 7.91 15.79 14.47
C ARG A 13 6.93 14.62 14.49
N MET A 14 6.18 14.46 15.58
CA MET A 14 5.13 13.43 15.70
C MET A 14 4.03 13.62 14.65
N VAL A 15 3.61 14.87 14.42
CA VAL A 15 2.60 15.21 13.40
C VAL A 15 3.11 14.88 12.01
N ILE A 16 4.36 15.27 11.70
CA ILE A 16 5.00 14.98 10.41
C ILE A 16 5.08 13.45 10.19
N ARG A 17 5.48 12.69 11.21
CA ARG A 17 5.54 11.22 11.16
C ARG A 17 4.17 10.62 10.86
N ALA A 18 3.13 11.02 11.59
CA ALA A 18 1.78 10.54 11.35
C ALA A 18 1.30 10.83 9.92
N VAL A 19 1.59 12.02 9.39
CA VAL A 19 1.27 12.39 8.01
C VAL A 19 2.01 11.48 7.01
N ILE A 20 3.31 11.21 7.22
CA ILE A 20 4.09 10.33 6.32
C ILE A 20 3.54 8.91 6.33
N VAL A 21 3.17 8.38 7.50
CA VAL A 21 2.56 7.04 7.62
C VAL A 21 1.25 6.97 6.83
N ILE A 22 0.37 7.95 7.03
CA ILE A 22 -0.91 8.03 6.31
C ILE A 22 -0.69 8.15 4.80
N LEU A 23 0.25 9.01 4.38
CA LEU A 23 0.61 9.15 2.97
C LEU A 23 1.22 7.87 2.39
N GLY A 24 2.03 7.13 3.16
CA GLY A 24 2.58 5.83 2.78
C GLY A 24 1.49 4.82 2.48
N PHE A 25 0.54 4.64 3.40
CA PHE A 25 -0.61 3.74 3.21
C PHE A 25 -1.50 4.18 2.05
N TRP A 26 -1.76 5.49 1.93
CA TRP A 26 -2.54 6.03 0.83
C TRP A 26 -1.85 5.81 -0.53
N THR A 27 -0.54 6.01 -0.59
CA THR A 27 0.27 5.79 -1.79
C THR A 27 0.27 4.31 -2.19
N ALA A 28 0.44 3.40 -1.23
CA ALA A 28 0.34 1.96 -1.47
C ALA A 28 -1.03 1.56 -2.04
N TRP A 29 -2.12 2.03 -1.42
CA TRP A 29 -3.48 1.82 -1.93
C TRP A 29 -3.65 2.35 -3.37
N ARG A 30 -3.16 3.56 -3.65
CA ARG A 30 -3.23 4.17 -4.98
C ARG A 30 -2.40 3.41 -6.01
N ALA A 31 -1.21 2.95 -5.64
CA ALA A 31 -0.36 2.12 -6.50
C ALA A 31 -1.07 0.83 -6.88
N GLY A 32 -1.61 0.08 -5.91
CA GLY A 32 -2.38 -1.14 -6.18
C GLY A 32 -3.58 -0.89 -7.11
N ARG A 33 -4.32 0.21 -6.90
CA ARG A 33 -5.41 0.62 -7.81
C ARG A 33 -4.92 0.95 -9.22
N ALA A 34 -3.76 1.57 -9.36
CA ALA A 34 -3.19 1.92 -10.67
C ALA A 34 -2.83 0.64 -11.45
N VAL A 35 -2.16 -0.32 -10.79
CA VAL A 35 -1.83 -1.63 -11.39
C VAL A 35 -3.10 -2.32 -11.90
N ALA A 36 -4.14 -2.40 -11.06
CA ALA A 36 -5.40 -3.01 -11.47
C ALA A 36 -6.03 -2.27 -12.66
N SER A 37 -6.02 -0.93 -12.64
CA SER A 37 -6.61 -0.08 -13.70
C SER A 37 -6.02 -0.35 -15.07
N SER A 38 -4.72 -0.66 -15.14
CA SER A 38 -4.01 -1.01 -16.37
C SER A 38 -4.18 -2.48 -16.80
N TRP A 39 -5.03 -3.25 -16.12
CA TRP A 39 -5.17 -4.70 -16.33
C TRP A 39 -3.90 -5.52 -16.06
N GLU A 40 -2.96 -4.94 -15.32
CA GLU A 40 -1.69 -5.58 -14.98
C GLU A 40 -1.83 -6.66 -13.90
N THR A 41 -0.80 -7.49 -13.79
CA THR A 41 -0.78 -8.63 -12.88
C THR A 41 -0.37 -8.24 -11.46
N TYR A 42 -0.79 -9.05 -10.48
CA TYR A 42 -0.54 -8.81 -9.05
C TYR A 42 0.94 -8.71 -8.63
N PRO A 43 1.91 -9.44 -9.23
CA PRO A 43 3.32 -9.28 -8.90
C PRO A 43 3.83 -7.84 -8.98
N LEU A 44 3.27 -7.02 -9.88
CA LEU A 44 3.63 -5.63 -10.05
C LEU A 44 3.20 -4.77 -8.84
N VAL A 45 2.11 -5.14 -8.14
CA VAL A 45 1.71 -4.55 -6.85
C VAL A 45 2.77 -4.81 -5.78
N VAL A 46 3.34 -6.01 -5.78
CA VAL A 46 4.37 -6.42 -4.82
C VAL A 46 5.65 -5.62 -5.06
N ILE A 47 6.10 -5.52 -6.31
CA ILE A 47 7.27 -4.71 -6.70
C ILE A 47 7.10 -3.26 -6.27
N TYR A 48 5.95 -2.64 -6.56
CA TYR A 48 5.69 -1.26 -6.16
C TYR A 48 5.63 -1.07 -4.64
N SER A 49 5.14 -2.06 -3.89
CA SER A 49 5.13 -1.99 -2.43
C SER A 49 6.55 -1.99 -1.85
N PHE A 50 7.48 -2.76 -2.43
CA PHE A 50 8.90 -2.71 -2.07
C PHE A 50 9.51 -1.33 -2.37
N LEU A 51 9.26 -0.77 -3.56
CA LEU A 51 9.76 0.56 -3.93
C LEU A 51 9.24 1.66 -3.00
N ILE A 52 7.96 1.61 -2.63
CA ILE A 52 7.37 2.56 -1.67
C ILE A 52 8.03 2.39 -0.28
N GLY A 53 8.27 1.17 0.17
CA GLY A 53 9.00 0.90 1.42
C GLY A 53 10.40 1.51 1.43
N LEU A 54 11.12 1.45 0.30
CA LEU A 54 12.44 2.08 0.17
C LEU A 54 12.34 3.61 0.30
N GLY A 55 11.29 4.20 -0.27
CA GLY A 55 10.97 5.61 -0.10
C GLY A 55 10.70 5.98 1.36
N LEU A 56 10.00 5.13 2.12
CA LEU A 56 9.74 5.36 3.54
C LEU A 56 11.02 5.26 4.39
N GLN A 57 11.93 4.32 4.09
CA GLN A 57 13.23 4.24 4.75
C GLN A 57 14.07 5.51 4.51
N PHE A 58 14.09 5.98 3.26
CA PHE A 58 14.75 7.25 2.92
C PHE A 58 14.16 8.43 3.70
N LEU A 59 12.83 8.56 3.75
CA LEU A 59 12.15 9.62 4.50
C LEU A 59 12.41 9.50 6.01
N HIS A 60 12.45 8.27 6.54
CA HIS A 60 12.76 8.02 7.93
C HIS A 60 14.15 8.55 8.30
N HIS A 61 15.17 8.23 7.49
CA HIS A 61 16.52 8.76 7.65
C HIS A 61 16.56 10.29 7.53
N ALA A 62 16.01 10.84 6.44
CA ALA A 62 16.13 12.25 6.10
C ALA A 62 15.41 13.19 7.10
N LEU A 63 14.26 12.77 7.65
CA LEU A 63 13.43 13.63 8.49
C LEU A 63 13.56 13.36 9.99
N PHE A 64 13.93 12.13 10.36
CA PHE A 64 13.97 11.72 11.77
C PHE A 64 15.38 11.33 12.24
N ASN A 65 16.38 11.46 11.37
CA ASN A 65 17.77 11.09 11.68
C ASN A 65 17.91 9.62 12.11
N GLY A 66 17.02 8.76 11.59
CA GLY A 66 17.06 7.31 11.80
C GLY A 66 18.16 6.64 10.96
N PRO A 67 18.37 5.32 11.11
CA PRO A 67 19.29 4.58 10.24
C PRO A 67 18.86 4.68 8.77
N VAL A 68 19.84 4.68 7.85
CA VAL A 68 19.59 4.73 6.39
C VAL A 68 18.77 3.53 5.93
N PHE A 69 19.02 2.36 6.52
CA PHE A 69 18.29 1.15 6.21
C PHE A 69 18.30 0.18 7.40
N ASP A 70 17.11 -0.23 7.82
CA ASP A 70 16.90 -1.32 8.79
C ASP A 70 16.05 -2.40 8.12
N VAL A 71 16.63 -3.59 7.91
CA VAL A 71 15.99 -4.72 7.22
C VAL A 71 14.70 -5.16 7.94
N THR A 72 14.70 -5.17 9.26
CA THR A 72 13.56 -5.67 10.05
C THR A 72 12.38 -4.72 9.93
N ILE A 73 12.64 -3.42 10.11
CA ILE A 73 11.62 -2.38 9.97
C ILE A 73 11.12 -2.32 8.52
N TYR A 74 12.02 -2.42 7.54
CA TYR A 74 11.64 -2.44 6.13
C TYR A 74 10.70 -3.59 5.79
N ILE A 75 10.96 -4.81 6.28
CA ILE A 75 10.06 -5.96 6.06
C ILE A 75 8.68 -5.70 6.66
N ILE A 76 8.63 -5.19 7.90
CA ILE A 76 7.36 -4.86 8.56
C ILE A 76 6.58 -3.80 7.77
N ASP A 77 7.25 -2.73 7.35
CA ASP A 77 6.65 -1.66 6.57
C ASP A 77 6.11 -2.19 5.24
N VAL A 78 6.90 -2.98 4.51
CA VAL A 78 6.46 -3.59 3.24
C VAL A 78 5.26 -4.50 3.44
N VAL A 79 5.22 -5.31 4.49
CA VAL A 79 4.06 -6.17 4.80
C VAL A 79 2.81 -5.32 5.03
N LEU A 80 2.92 -4.22 5.77
CA LEU A 80 1.79 -3.30 5.99
C LEU A 80 1.37 -2.62 4.68
N LEU A 81 2.32 -2.12 3.89
CA LEU A 81 2.05 -1.51 2.59
C LEU A 81 1.36 -2.51 1.64
N LEU A 82 1.77 -3.77 1.65
CA LEU A 82 1.15 -4.84 0.85
C LEU A 82 -0.32 -5.04 1.21
N VAL A 83 -0.72 -4.90 2.48
CA VAL A 83 -2.15 -4.99 2.86
C VAL A 83 -2.94 -3.89 2.14
N PHE A 84 -2.47 -2.64 2.21
CA PHE A 84 -3.15 -1.51 1.57
C PHE A 84 -3.11 -1.58 0.04
N ALA A 85 -1.97 -1.96 -0.54
CA ALA A 85 -1.81 -2.11 -1.98
C ALA A 85 -2.68 -3.24 -2.53
N THR A 86 -2.73 -4.38 -1.85
CA THR A 86 -3.61 -5.51 -2.20
C THR A 86 -5.08 -5.13 -2.11
N ALA A 87 -5.48 -4.43 -1.05
CA ALA A 87 -6.84 -3.96 -0.89
C ALA A 87 -7.22 -3.00 -2.03
N GLY A 88 -6.35 -2.07 -2.39
CA GLY A 88 -6.53 -1.19 -3.55
C GLY A 88 -6.67 -1.97 -4.87
N TYR A 89 -5.76 -2.91 -5.12
CA TYR A 89 -5.78 -3.76 -6.31
C TYR A 89 -7.09 -4.55 -6.42
N ARG A 90 -7.49 -5.23 -5.35
CA ARG A 90 -8.73 -6.03 -5.30
C ARG A 90 -9.98 -5.17 -5.46
N TYR A 91 -10.01 -4.00 -4.84
CA TYR A 91 -11.13 -3.05 -4.96
C TYR A 91 -11.34 -2.66 -6.42
N ARG A 92 -10.28 -2.22 -7.09
CA ARG A 92 -10.34 -1.80 -8.49
C ARG A 92 -10.63 -2.97 -9.43
N ARG A 93 -10.02 -4.13 -9.20
CA ARG A 93 -10.21 -5.33 -10.02
C ARG A 93 -11.64 -5.85 -9.96
N THR A 94 -12.26 -5.80 -8.78
CA THR A 94 -13.67 -6.17 -8.59
C THR A 94 -14.59 -5.28 -9.41
N ASP A 95 -14.37 -3.97 -9.34
CA ASP A 95 -15.14 -2.99 -10.11
C ASP A 95 -14.99 -3.21 -11.63
N GLN A 96 -13.76 -3.45 -12.09
CA GLN A 96 -13.48 -3.83 -13.48
C GLN A 96 -14.26 -5.07 -13.94
N MET A 97 -14.23 -6.13 -13.14
CA MET A 97 -14.85 -7.40 -13.51
C MET A 97 -16.37 -7.27 -13.56
N VAL A 98 -16.99 -6.59 -12.60
CA VAL A 98 -18.45 -6.46 -12.55
C VAL A 98 -18.98 -5.45 -13.55
N ASN A 99 -18.27 -4.35 -13.82
CA ASN A 99 -18.76 -3.33 -14.76
C ASN A 99 -18.46 -3.70 -16.22
N ASN A 100 -17.25 -4.17 -16.54
CA ASN A 100 -16.88 -4.47 -17.93
C ASN A 100 -17.38 -5.84 -18.39
N TYR A 101 -17.54 -6.79 -17.46
CA TYR A 101 -18.03 -8.14 -17.74
C TYR A 101 -19.33 -8.42 -16.98
N TYR A 102 -20.23 -7.43 -16.93
CA TYR A 102 -21.47 -7.47 -16.15
C TYR A 102 -22.40 -8.63 -16.50
N TRP A 103 -22.32 -9.19 -17.71
CA TRP A 103 -23.10 -10.36 -18.13
C TRP A 103 -22.55 -11.67 -17.55
N LEU A 104 -21.25 -11.72 -17.23
CA LEU A 104 -20.57 -12.91 -16.74
C LEU A 104 -20.40 -12.92 -15.22
N TYR A 105 -20.26 -11.74 -14.60
CA TYR A 105 -19.93 -11.63 -13.19
C TYR A 105 -20.89 -10.72 -12.41
N GLU A 106 -21.04 -10.99 -11.12
CA GLU A 106 -21.73 -10.13 -10.16
C GLU A 106 -20.91 -9.91 -8.89
N LYS A 107 -21.11 -8.75 -8.26
CA LYS A 107 -20.35 -8.32 -7.08
C LYS A 107 -20.80 -9.11 -5.85
N THR A 108 -19.86 -9.66 -5.10
CA THR A 108 -20.13 -10.32 -3.80
C THR A 108 -19.68 -9.44 -2.63
N SER A 109 -18.63 -8.63 -2.82
CA SER A 109 -18.21 -7.62 -1.84
C SER A 109 -17.43 -6.49 -2.51
N ALA A 110 -16.92 -5.53 -1.75
CA ALA A 110 -16.01 -4.51 -2.28
C ALA A 110 -14.71 -5.09 -2.87
N PHE A 111 -14.34 -6.34 -2.52
CA PHE A 111 -13.07 -6.97 -2.90
C PHE A 111 -13.22 -8.32 -3.62
N SER A 112 -14.46 -8.73 -3.92
CA SER A 112 -14.74 -10.03 -4.55
C SER A 112 -15.93 -9.97 -5.49
N TRP A 113 -15.94 -10.88 -6.45
CA TRP A 113 -17.01 -11.12 -7.41
C TRP A 113 -17.15 -12.62 -7.65
N LYS A 114 -18.29 -13.05 -8.19
CA LYS A 114 -18.53 -14.44 -8.61
C LYS A 114 -19.14 -14.47 -10.01
N LYS A 115 -19.06 -15.63 -10.66
CA LYS A 115 -19.71 -15.87 -11.96
C LYS A 115 -21.22 -15.89 -11.78
N LYS A 116 -21.96 -15.31 -12.71
CA LYS A 116 -23.41 -15.47 -12.81
C LYS A 116 -23.72 -16.90 -13.27
N ASN A 117 -24.70 -17.51 -12.65
CA ASN A 117 -25.20 -18.84 -13.02
C ASN A 117 -26.08 -18.74 -14.25
#